data_AF-A0A2W5YL80-F1
#
_entry.id   AF-A0A2W5YL80-F1
#
_cell.length_a   1.000
_cell.length_b   1.000
_cell.length_c   1.000
_cell.angle_alpha   90.00
_cell.angle_beta   90.00
_cell.angle_gamma   90.00
#
_symmetry.space_group_name_H-M   'P 1'
#
loop_
_entity.id
_entity.type
_entity.pdbx_description
1 polymer ?
#
loop_
_entity_poly.entity_id
_entity_poly.type
_entity_poly.pdbx_seq_one_letter_code
_entity_poly.pdbx_strand_id
1 'polypeptide(L)'
;MFKPTALIDPYGQRTTFTYDPVNTTQLTQITEPGGRYIQLSYTTIGGLLRIDHITASDGLTVQYSYQTLALPFDTTALTGVTYLGDNTMKATYTYQPANVSPDNNFPLLATCDDPMYAGPKKKIQYSFATANADSTIPVAAGQLDSEKSGTTGVMVSQLVVHRLRSG
;
A
#
# COMPACT_ATOMS: atom_id res chain seq x y z
N MET A 1 -15.40 -8.19 23.31
CA MET A 1 -14.63 -7.67 22.17
C MET A 1 -14.51 -6.16 22.35
N PHE A 2 -13.31 -5.60 22.22
CA PHE A 2 -13.08 -4.16 22.35
C PHE A 2 -12.90 -3.55 20.96
N LYS A 3 -13.48 -2.38 20.72
CA LYS A 3 -13.25 -1.58 19.52
C LYS A 3 -13.08 -0.12 19.90
N PRO A 4 -12.12 0.61 19.29
CA PRO A 4 -11.97 2.02 19.55
C PRO A 4 -13.20 2.77 19.04
N THR A 5 -13.68 3.77 19.78
CA THR A 5 -14.83 4.59 19.35
C THR A 5 -14.44 6.02 18.98
N ALA A 6 -13.22 6.42 19.35
CA ALA A 6 -12.65 7.71 18.98
C ALA A 6 -11.13 7.75 19.16
N LEU A 7 -10.55 8.77 18.53
CA LEU A 7 -9.23 9.31 18.80
C LEU A 7 -9.41 10.75 19.31
N ILE A 8 -8.69 11.10 20.39
CA ILE A 8 -8.77 12.42 21.00
C ILE A 8 -7.37 13.04 20.94
N ASP A 9 -7.26 14.24 20.39
CA ASP A 9 -5.99 14.97 20.31
C ASP A 9 -5.64 15.70 21.64
N PRO A 10 -4.43 16.28 21.78
CA PRO A 10 -4.04 16.98 23.01
C PRO A 10 -4.89 18.21 23.36
N TYR A 11 -5.69 18.74 22.42
CA TYR A 11 -6.60 19.86 22.63
C TYR A 11 -8.02 19.40 22.97
N GLY A 12 -8.24 18.09 23.11
CA GLY A 12 -9.54 17.51 23.43
C GLY A 12 -10.47 17.37 22.21
N GLN A 13 -9.98 17.64 20.99
CA GLN A 13 -10.80 17.46 19.81
C GLN A 13 -10.97 15.98 19.49
N ARG A 14 -12.19 15.57 19.13
CA ARG A 14 -12.59 14.17 19.00
C ARG A 14 -12.82 13.78 17.53
N THR A 15 -12.03 12.85 17.04
CA THR A 15 -12.31 12.08 15.81
C THR A 15 -13.10 10.83 16.19
N THR A 16 -14.28 10.62 15.62
CA THR A 16 -15.20 9.53 16.00
C THR A 16 -15.21 8.40 14.97
N PHE A 17 -15.37 7.17 15.45
CA PHE A 17 -15.44 5.95 14.64
C PHE A 17 -16.84 5.34 14.69
N THR A 18 -17.50 5.22 13.54
CA THR A 18 -18.81 4.59 13.39
C THR A 18 -18.66 3.21 12.78
N TYR A 19 -19.36 2.22 13.32
CA TYR A 19 -19.30 0.83 12.89
C TYR A 19 -20.63 0.39 12.29
N ASP A 20 -20.59 -0.66 11.46
CA ASP A 20 -21.78 -1.30 10.93
C ASP A 20 -22.66 -1.83 12.10
N PRO A 21 -23.98 -1.60 12.07
CA PRO A 21 -24.87 -1.99 13.16
C PRO A 21 -25.08 -3.50 13.25
N VAL A 22 -24.90 -4.24 12.15
CA VAL A 22 -25.05 -5.70 12.08
C VAL A 22 -23.69 -6.36 12.28
N ASN A 23 -22.71 -6.00 11.45
CA ASN A 23 -21.33 -6.43 11.64
C ASN A 23 -20.57 -5.42 12.51
N THR A 24 -20.81 -5.49 13.82
CA THR A 24 -20.30 -4.51 14.79
C THR A 24 -18.77 -4.37 14.86
N THR A 25 -18.02 -5.18 14.12
CA THR A 25 -16.55 -5.13 14.01
C THR A 25 -16.06 -4.33 12.80
N GLN A 26 -16.94 -4.05 11.85
CA GLN A 26 -16.63 -3.37 10.60
C GLN A 26 -16.79 -1.85 10.76
N LEU A 27 -15.70 -1.10 10.63
CA LEU A 27 -15.70 0.36 10.65
C LEU A 27 -16.31 0.89 9.34
N THR A 28 -17.29 1.78 9.40
CA THR A 28 -17.97 2.31 8.21
C THR A 28 -17.73 3.79 7.99
N GLN A 29 -17.36 4.55 9.03
CA GLN A 29 -17.12 5.98 8.90
C GLN A 29 -16.12 6.49 9.95
N ILE A 30 -15.30 7.44 9.54
CA ILE A 30 -14.43 8.23 10.40
C ILE A 30 -14.81 9.69 10.24
N THR A 31 -15.18 10.35 11.34
CA THR A 31 -15.63 11.75 11.35
C THR A 31 -14.69 12.58 12.20
N GLU A 32 -14.09 13.61 11.61
CA GLU A 32 -13.23 14.56 12.32
C GLU A 32 -14.05 15.59 13.12
N PRO A 33 -13.45 16.35 14.05
CA PRO A 33 -14.17 17.26 14.94
C PRO A 33 -15.01 18.33 14.22
N GLY A 34 -14.58 18.76 13.03
CA GLY A 34 -15.30 19.73 12.20
C GLY A 34 -16.51 19.16 11.45
N GLY A 35 -16.83 17.87 11.63
CA GLY A 35 -17.96 17.20 10.98
C GLY A 35 -17.67 16.66 9.58
N ARG A 36 -16.51 16.98 8.98
CA ARG A 36 -16.07 16.29 7.76
C ARG A 36 -15.80 14.82 8.06
N TYR A 37 -15.97 13.98 7.07
CA TYR A 37 -15.82 12.54 7.25
C TYR A 37 -15.29 11.85 6.01
N ILE A 38 -14.84 10.63 6.22
CA ILE A 38 -14.68 9.62 5.18
C ILE A 38 -15.55 8.41 5.51
N GLN A 39 -16.25 7.90 4.50
CA GLN A 39 -17.07 6.70 4.59
C GLN A 39 -16.38 5.56 3.84
N LEU A 40 -16.32 4.39 4.46
CA LEU A 40 -15.66 3.21 3.93
C LEU A 40 -16.72 2.23 3.40
N SER A 41 -16.61 1.89 2.12
CA SER A 41 -17.40 0.85 1.49
C SER A 41 -16.54 -0.40 1.30
N TYR A 42 -17.14 -1.58 1.42
CA TYR A 42 -16.41 -2.84 1.39
C TYR A 42 -16.94 -3.79 0.32
N THR A 43 -16.06 -4.65 -0.15
CA THR A 43 -16.33 -5.73 -1.09
C THR A 43 -15.60 -6.99 -0.63
N THR A 44 -15.97 -8.14 -1.20
CA THR A 44 -15.32 -9.42 -0.92
C THR A 44 -14.57 -9.87 -2.16
N ILE A 45 -13.24 -9.99 -2.04
CA ILE A 45 -12.37 -10.43 -3.13
C ILE A 45 -11.47 -11.54 -2.59
N GLY A 46 -11.39 -12.67 -3.31
CA GLY A 46 -10.64 -13.83 -2.84
C GLY A 46 -11.15 -14.39 -1.50
N GLY A 47 -12.44 -14.22 -1.19
CA GLY A 47 -13.05 -14.64 0.07
C GLY A 47 -12.72 -13.76 1.29
N LEU A 48 -11.99 -12.66 1.09
CA LEU A 48 -11.62 -11.74 2.16
C LEU A 48 -12.27 -10.38 1.96
N LEU A 49 -12.70 -9.77 3.07
CA LEU A 49 -13.24 -8.42 3.07
C LEU A 49 -12.12 -7.42 2.73
N ARG A 50 -12.42 -6.48 1.84
CA ARG A 50 -11.53 -5.42 1.37
C ARG A 50 -12.30 -4.11 1.30
N ILE A 51 -11.60 -2.99 1.47
CA ILE A 51 -12.18 -1.68 1.18
C ILE A 51 -12.31 -1.59 -0.33
N ASP A 52 -13.53 -1.37 -0.81
CA ASP A 52 -13.86 -1.15 -2.21
C ASP A 52 -13.55 0.28 -2.62
N HIS A 53 -14.10 1.24 -1.87
CA HIS A 53 -13.86 2.66 -2.06
C HIS A 53 -14.04 3.42 -0.75
N ILE A 54 -13.53 4.65 -0.75
CA ILE A 54 -13.79 5.65 0.28
C ILE A 54 -14.47 6.85 -0.37
N THR A 55 -15.47 7.39 0.32
CA THR A 55 -16.16 8.63 -0.08
C THR A 55 -15.98 9.67 1.01
N ALA A 56 -15.44 10.83 0.66
CA ALA A 56 -15.33 11.96 1.56
C ALA A 56 -16.67 12.71 1.68
N SER A 57 -16.84 13.50 2.75
CA SER A 57 -18.05 14.27 3.02
C SER A 57 -18.41 15.30 1.95
N ASP A 58 -17.45 15.67 1.10
CA ASP A 58 -17.63 16.56 -0.06
C ASP A 58 -17.97 15.81 -1.36
N GLY A 59 -18.10 14.48 -1.29
CA GLY A 59 -18.45 13.60 -2.41
C GLY A 59 -17.26 13.09 -3.23
N LEU A 60 -16.02 13.54 -2.93
CA LEU A 60 -14.84 12.99 -3.60
C LEU A 60 -14.62 11.53 -3.22
N THR A 61 -14.21 10.72 -4.20
CA THR A 61 -14.04 9.27 -3.99
C THR A 61 -12.62 8.81 -4.28
N VAL A 62 -12.20 7.75 -3.59
CA VAL A 62 -11.01 6.96 -3.92
C VAL A 62 -11.46 5.52 -4.11
N GLN A 63 -11.32 4.98 -5.32
CA GLN A 63 -11.70 3.60 -5.66
C GLN A 63 -10.46 2.70 -5.65
N TYR A 64 -10.56 1.55 -4.98
CA TYR A 64 -9.52 0.53 -4.94
C TYR A 64 -9.85 -0.61 -5.89
N SER A 65 -8.87 -1.05 -6.67
CA SER A 65 -8.96 -2.20 -7.59
C SER A 65 -8.01 -3.29 -7.14
N TYR A 66 -8.50 -4.52 -7.06
CA TYR A 66 -7.69 -5.68 -6.67
C TYR A 66 -7.76 -6.76 -7.74
N GLN A 67 -6.71 -7.57 -7.82
CA GLN A 67 -6.69 -8.78 -8.65
C GLN A 67 -6.06 -9.92 -7.86
N THR A 68 -6.55 -11.14 -8.10
CA THR A 68 -5.84 -12.36 -7.69
C THR A 68 -4.73 -12.63 -8.69
N LEU A 69 -3.50 -12.66 -8.18
CA LEU A 69 -2.28 -12.89 -8.94
C LEU A 69 -1.79 -14.30 -8.65
N ALA A 70 -1.32 -14.99 -9.70
CA ALA A 70 -0.62 -16.26 -9.57
C ALA A 70 0.89 -15.99 -9.44
N LEU A 71 1.37 -15.79 -8.21
CA LEU A 71 2.78 -15.51 -7.92
C LEU A 71 3.27 -16.43 -6.81
N PRO A 72 4.14 -17.39 -7.17
CA PRO A 72 4.23 -18.77 -6.64
C PRO A 72 3.02 -19.44 -5.96
N PHE A 73 2.11 -18.67 -5.35
CA PHE A 73 0.84 -19.01 -4.74
C PHE A 73 -0.18 -17.93 -5.11
N ASP A 74 -1.47 -18.26 -5.02
CA ASP A 74 -2.53 -17.28 -5.30
C ASP A 74 -2.59 -16.22 -4.20
N THR A 75 -2.58 -14.95 -4.61
CA THR A 75 -2.64 -13.81 -3.69
C THR A 75 -3.46 -12.69 -4.27
N THR A 76 -4.35 -12.10 -3.48
CA THR A 76 -5.10 -10.91 -3.89
C THR A 76 -4.32 -9.66 -3.52
N ALA A 77 -3.92 -8.89 -4.52
CA ALA A 77 -3.14 -7.67 -4.37
C ALA A 77 -3.89 -6.44 -4.90
N LEU A 78 -3.58 -5.26 -4.35
CA LEU A 78 -4.06 -3.98 -4.84
C LEU A 78 -3.35 -3.66 -6.17
N THR A 79 -4.08 -3.55 -7.28
CA THR A 79 -3.51 -3.30 -8.60
C THR A 79 -3.81 -1.91 -9.14
N GLY A 80 -4.71 -1.17 -8.50
CA GLY A 80 -4.87 0.24 -8.81
C GLY A 80 -5.71 1.02 -7.82
N VAL A 81 -5.53 2.33 -7.87
CA VAL A 81 -6.29 3.30 -7.08
C VAL A 81 -6.73 4.42 -8.02
N THR A 82 -8.03 4.67 -8.13
CA THR A 82 -8.56 5.82 -8.88
C THR A 82 -8.87 6.93 -7.89
N TYR A 83 -8.21 8.08 -8.03
CA TYR A 83 -8.39 9.23 -7.15
C TYR A 83 -9.47 10.17 -7.67
N LEU A 84 -10.17 10.82 -6.74
CA LEU A 84 -11.13 11.90 -7.00
C LEU A 84 -12.28 11.49 -7.95
N GLY A 85 -12.56 10.19 -8.11
CA GLY A 85 -13.48 9.67 -9.11
C GLY A 85 -13.03 9.89 -10.57
N ASP A 86 -11.79 10.30 -10.80
CA ASP A 86 -11.25 10.62 -12.12
C ASP A 86 -10.38 9.46 -12.64
N ASN A 87 -10.86 8.78 -13.69
CA ASN A 87 -10.15 7.66 -14.31
C ASN A 87 -8.80 8.03 -14.94
N THR A 88 -8.52 9.31 -15.16
CA THR A 88 -7.19 9.79 -15.59
C THR A 88 -6.21 9.89 -14.42
N MET A 89 -6.73 10.03 -13.20
CA MET A 89 -5.98 10.06 -11.94
C MET A 89 -5.95 8.66 -11.32
N LYS A 90 -5.46 7.67 -12.08
CA LYS A 90 -5.34 6.28 -11.64
C LYS A 90 -3.90 5.87 -11.38
N ALA A 91 -3.60 5.47 -10.15
CA ALA A 91 -2.38 4.73 -9.83
C ALA A 91 -2.50 3.26 -10.24
N THR A 92 -1.40 2.66 -10.70
CA THR A 92 -1.33 1.24 -11.04
C THR A 92 -0.11 0.56 -10.41
N TYR A 93 -0.30 -0.69 -10.00
CA TYR A 93 0.71 -1.49 -9.32
C TYR A 93 0.82 -2.87 -9.98
N THR A 94 2.06 -3.31 -10.22
CA THR A 94 2.34 -4.69 -10.64
C THR A 94 3.25 -5.35 -9.62
N TYR A 95 3.34 -6.68 -9.68
CA TYR A 95 4.03 -7.47 -8.68
C TYR A 95 4.90 -8.55 -9.33
N GLN A 96 5.90 -8.99 -8.57
CA GLN A 96 6.84 -10.05 -8.91
C GLN A 96 6.98 -11.03 -7.74
N PRO A 97 7.52 -12.24 -7.98
CA PRO A 97 7.84 -13.18 -6.90
C PRO A 97 8.78 -12.60 -5.85
N ALA A 98 8.82 -13.21 -4.67
CA ALA A 98 9.76 -12.86 -3.61
C ALA A 98 11.22 -13.04 -4.08
N ASN A 99 12.12 -12.18 -3.60
CA ASN A 99 13.54 -12.16 -3.95
C ASN A 99 14.35 -13.29 -3.28
N VAL A 100 13.85 -13.79 -2.16
CA VAL A 100 14.40 -14.94 -1.42
C VAL A 100 13.25 -15.89 -1.07
N SER A 101 13.54 -17.18 -1.06
CA SER A 101 12.62 -18.27 -0.70
C SER A 101 13.33 -19.14 0.34
N PRO A 102 12.68 -19.66 1.42
CA PRO A 102 11.32 -19.59 1.97
C PRO A 102 10.49 -18.32 1.97
N ASP A 103 11.17 -17.25 2.34
CA ASP A 103 10.95 -16.81 3.73
C ASP A 103 9.71 -15.99 3.97
N ASN A 104 8.94 -15.63 2.94
CA ASN A 104 7.72 -14.87 3.13
C ASN A 104 6.66 -15.04 2.05
N ASN A 105 6.95 -15.63 0.87
CA ASN A 105 6.03 -15.86 -0.27
C ASN A 105 5.08 -14.71 -0.69
N PHE A 106 5.17 -13.55 -0.05
CA PHE A 106 4.40 -12.38 -0.40
C PHE A 106 4.96 -11.79 -1.67
N PRO A 107 4.11 -11.43 -2.63
CA PRO A 107 4.55 -10.79 -3.85
C PRO A 107 5.20 -9.45 -3.51
N LEU A 108 6.30 -9.14 -4.18
CA LEU A 108 6.98 -7.87 -4.06
C LEU A 108 6.47 -6.93 -5.13
N LEU A 109 6.38 -5.63 -4.81
CA LEU A 109 5.99 -4.62 -5.79
C LEU A 109 7.01 -4.59 -6.93
N ALA A 110 6.59 -4.73 -8.17
CA ALA A 110 7.47 -4.70 -9.33
C ALA A 110 7.49 -3.32 -9.98
N THR A 111 6.31 -2.71 -10.15
CA THR A 111 6.17 -1.35 -10.66
C THR A 111 5.10 -0.57 -9.95
N CYS A 112 5.27 0.74 -9.89
CA CYS A 112 4.19 1.69 -9.62
C CYS A 112 4.16 2.79 -10.70
N ASP A 113 2.97 3.30 -10.99
CA ASP A 113 2.75 4.54 -11.74
C ASP A 113 1.63 5.27 -11.01
N ASP A 114 1.94 6.38 -10.33
CA ASP A 114 1.01 7.09 -9.47
C ASP A 114 0.90 8.57 -9.88
N PRO A 115 -0.26 9.01 -10.42
CA PRO A 115 -0.44 10.38 -10.91
C PRO A 115 -0.48 11.44 -9.82
N MET A 116 -0.59 11.07 -8.54
CA MET A 116 -0.49 12.00 -7.41
C MET A 116 0.95 12.49 -7.17
N TYR A 117 1.95 11.84 -7.78
CA TYR A 117 3.35 12.22 -7.67
C TYR A 117 3.90 12.74 -9.00
N ALA A 118 4.75 13.76 -8.90
CA ALA A 118 5.49 14.31 -10.03
C ALA A 118 6.93 13.76 -10.10
N GLY A 119 7.58 13.98 -11.23
CA GLY A 119 9.01 13.73 -11.40
C GLY A 119 9.37 12.25 -11.61
N PRO A 120 10.67 11.89 -11.46
CA PRO A 120 11.19 10.56 -11.78
C PRO A 120 10.58 9.42 -10.96
N LYS A 121 10.05 9.76 -9.77
CA LYS A 121 9.40 8.83 -8.83
C LYS A 121 7.89 8.67 -9.05
N LYS A 122 7.31 9.36 -10.04
CA LYS A 122 5.94 9.12 -10.50
C LYS A 122 5.75 7.66 -10.95
N LYS A 123 6.70 7.19 -11.75
CA LYS A 123 6.77 5.80 -12.22
C LYS A 123 8.02 5.17 -11.68
N ILE A 124 7.93 4.06 -10.96
CA ILE A 124 9.09 3.36 -10.41
C ILE A 124 9.05 1.90 -10.83
N GLN A 125 10.21 1.37 -11.18
CA GLN A 125 10.51 -0.05 -11.27
C GLN A 125 11.39 -0.43 -10.08
N TYR A 126 11.00 -1.48 -9.36
CA TYR A 126 11.69 -1.94 -8.15
C TYR A 126 12.51 -3.19 -8.46
N SER A 127 13.79 -3.16 -8.10
CA SER A 127 14.65 -4.34 -8.10
C SER A 127 14.95 -4.72 -6.66
N PHE A 128 14.88 -6.02 -6.37
CA PHE A 128 15.17 -6.56 -5.04
C PHE A 128 16.45 -7.38 -5.08
N ALA A 129 17.22 -7.30 -4.00
CA ALA A 129 18.51 -7.95 -3.90
C ALA A 129 18.33 -9.47 -3.90
N THR A 130 19.20 -10.17 -4.63
CA THR A 130 19.40 -11.63 -4.54
C THR A 130 20.77 -11.98 -3.99
N ALA A 131 21.67 -11.00 -3.90
CA ALA A 131 22.94 -11.05 -3.21
C ALA A 131 23.31 -9.65 -2.67
N ASN A 132 24.14 -9.61 -1.63
CA ASN A 132 24.80 -8.39 -1.17
C ASN A 132 26.20 -8.29 -1.77
N ALA A 133 26.75 -7.07 -1.85
CA ALA A 133 28.13 -6.85 -2.30
C ALA A 133 29.15 -7.59 -1.42
N ASP A 134 28.90 -7.63 -0.10
CA ASP A 134 29.55 -8.56 0.81
C ASP A 134 28.73 -9.85 0.87
N SER A 135 29.23 -10.91 0.23
CA SER A 135 28.56 -12.22 0.16
C SER A 135 28.39 -12.91 1.51
N THR A 136 29.06 -12.42 2.56
CA THR A 136 28.88 -12.93 3.92
C THR A 136 27.66 -12.34 4.63
N ILE A 137 27.05 -11.29 4.07
CA ILE A 137 25.82 -10.69 4.60
C ILE A 137 24.62 -11.35 3.90
N PRO A 138 23.75 -12.05 4.64
CA PRO A 138 22.56 -12.66 4.05
C PRO A 138 21.61 -11.58 3.51
N VAL A 139 20.92 -11.90 2.43
CA VAL A 139 19.88 -11.05 1.86
C VAL A 139 18.58 -11.27 2.63
N ALA A 140 17.93 -10.19 3.05
CA ALA A 140 16.62 -10.27 3.69
C ALA A 140 15.46 -10.39 2.69
N ALA A 141 14.37 -11.01 3.13
CA ALA A 141 13.11 -11.00 2.37
C ALA A 141 12.59 -9.58 2.18
N GLY A 142 12.29 -9.22 0.93
CA GLY A 142 11.88 -7.86 0.57
C GLY A 142 13.01 -6.83 0.60
N GLN A 143 14.27 -7.26 0.71
CA GLN A 143 15.40 -6.34 0.63
C GLN A 143 15.47 -5.69 -0.75
N LEU A 144 15.25 -4.38 -0.78
CA LEU A 144 15.39 -3.58 -1.98
C LEU A 144 16.85 -3.57 -2.44
N ASP A 145 17.09 -3.64 -3.73
CA ASP A 145 18.40 -3.36 -4.33
C ASP A 145 18.40 -1.93 -4.87
N SER A 146 17.45 -1.61 -5.74
CA SER A 146 17.40 -0.31 -6.40
C SER A 146 15.99 0.07 -6.86
N GLU A 147 15.80 1.37 -7.02
CA GLU A 147 14.64 1.97 -7.67
C GLU A 147 15.10 2.65 -8.95
N LYS A 148 14.38 2.42 -10.05
CA LYS A 148 14.60 3.10 -11.32
C LYS A 148 13.34 3.84 -11.73
N SER A 149 13.50 4.98 -12.40
CA SER A 149 12.36 5.63 -13.02
C SER A 149 11.77 4.69 -14.07
N GLY A 150 10.49 4.35 -13.94
CA GLY A 150 9.75 3.56 -14.92
C GLY A 150 9.54 4.29 -16.25
N THR A 151 9.85 5.58 -16.33
CA THR A 151 9.80 6.37 -17.57
C THR A 151 11.12 6.35 -18.32
N THR A 152 12.24 6.58 -17.61
CA THR A 152 13.56 6.76 -18.25
C THR A 152 14.52 5.60 -18.05
N GLY A 153 14.22 4.67 -17.14
CA GLY A 153 15.11 3.58 -16.71
C GLY A 153 16.28 4.02 -15.84
N VAL A 154 16.45 5.33 -15.59
CA VAL A 154 17.53 5.88 -14.78
C VAL A 154 17.33 5.53 -13.31
N MET A 155 18.41 5.13 -12.63
CA MET A 155 18.39 4.84 -11.20
C MET A 155 18.07 6.10 -10.39
N VAL A 156 17.08 5.98 -9.49
CA VAL A 156 16.63 7.08 -8.62
C VAL A 156 17.01 6.84 -7.16
N SER A 157 17.25 5.58 -6.76
CA SER A 157 17.83 5.22 -5.46
C SER A 157 18.47 3.83 -5.51
N GLN A 158 19.38 3.59 -4.58
CA GLN A 158 20.00 2.28 -4.37
C GLN A 158 20.15 2.05 -2.86
N LEU A 159 19.81 0.85 -2.40
CA LEU A 159 20.13 0.42 -1.05
C LEU A 159 21.57 -0.07 -1.01
N VAL A 160 22.35 0.43 -0.06
CA VAL A 160 23.72 -0.02 0.16
C VAL A 160 23.80 -0.69 1.52
N VAL A 161 24.25 -1.95 1.54
CA VAL A 161 24.35 -2.77 2.75
C VAL A 161 25.83 -3.04 3.06
N HIS A 162 26.25 -2.65 4.26
CA HIS A 162 27.61 -2.83 4.75
C HIS A 162 27.61 -3.26 6.21
N ARG A 163 28.65 -3.99 6.64
CA ARG A 163 28.93 -4.16 8.06
C ARG A 163 29.38 -2.84 8.66
N LEU A 164 28.80 -2.49 9.80
CA LEU A 164 29.37 -1.48 10.67
C LEU A 164 30.64 -2.09 11.28
N ARG A 165 31.77 -1.40 11.16
CA ARG A 165 32.99 -1.78 11.88
C ARG A 165 32.74 -1.49 13.36
N SER A 166 32.83 -2.49 14.21
CA SER A 166 33.02 -2.26 15.65
C SER A 166 34.40 -1.62 15.84
N GLY A 167 34.42 -0.41 16.40
CA GLY A 167 35.67 0.23 16.84
C GLY A 167 36.29 -0.45 18.03
#